data_AF-A0A8H7RKV7-F1
#
_entry.id   AF-A0A8H7RKV7-F1
#
_cell.length_a   1.000
_cell.length_b   1.000
_cell.length_c   1.000
_cell.angle_alpha   90.00
_cell.angle_beta   90.00
_cell.angle_gamma   90.00
#
_symmetry.space_group_name_H-M   'P 1'
#
loop_
_entity.id
_entity.type
_entity.pdbx_description
1 polymer ?
#
loop_
_entity_poly.entity_id
_entity_poly.type
_entity_poly.pdbx_seq_one_letter_code
_entity_poly.pdbx_strand_id
1 'polypeptide(L)'
;MGLFLYKELLTIQQSTALIELATQIWKGCLNTNTKIQLMYIASQFNPADPPSQQQHQQLEWSISQTFFNHLNHLWGPHHLDCFATHLNNKIPQFMSWQPNPQAVATNSLQQTWFP
;
A
#
# COMPACT_ATOMS: atom_id res chain seq x y z
N MET A 1 -32.96 -20.57 17.81
CA MET A 1 -33.35 -19.46 16.91
C MET A 1 -32.10 -18.67 16.50
N GLY A 2 -31.23 -19.29 15.70
CA GLY A 2 -29.91 -18.71 15.35
C GLY A 2 -29.29 -19.25 14.05
N LEU A 3 -29.98 -20.18 13.38
CA LEU A 3 -29.56 -20.75 12.09
C LEU A 3 -30.19 -20.00 10.90
N PHE A 4 -31.19 -19.14 11.12
CA PHE A 4 -31.92 -18.46 10.05
C PHE A 4 -31.23 -17.17 9.55
N LEU A 5 -30.37 -16.53 10.34
CA LEU A 5 -29.66 -15.32 9.90
C LEU A 5 -28.44 -15.61 9.01
N TYR A 6 -27.98 -16.86 8.92
CA TYR A 6 -26.79 -17.20 8.14
C TYR A 6 -27.06 -17.33 6.64
N LYS A 7 -28.30 -17.62 6.23
CA LYS A 7 -28.62 -17.90 4.82
C LYS A 7 -29.02 -16.67 4.01
N GLU A 8 -29.58 -15.64 4.61
CA GLU A 8 -30.14 -14.49 3.87
C GLU A 8 -29.13 -13.37 3.55
N LEU A 9 -27.89 -13.45 4.04
CA LEU A 9 -26.80 -12.52 3.68
C LEU A 9 -25.80 -13.08 2.64
N LEU A 10 -26.01 -14.31 2.15
CA LEU A 10 -25.06 -15.08 1.33
C LEU A 10 -25.29 -14.97 -0.18
N THR A 11 -25.79 -13.84 -0.67
CA THR A 11 -25.97 -13.57 -2.12
C THR A 11 -25.07 -12.42 -2.59
N ILE A 12 -23.83 -12.39 -2.12
CA ILE A 12 -22.79 -11.51 -2.64
C ILE A 12 -21.66 -12.45 -3.05
N GLN A 13 -21.17 -12.33 -4.28
CA GLN A 13 -20.12 -13.16 -4.87
C GLN A 13 -18.94 -13.34 -3.89
N GLN A 14 -18.89 -14.47 -3.18
CA GLN A 14 -17.94 -14.66 -2.09
C GLN A 14 -16.64 -15.29 -2.61
N SER A 15 -15.51 -14.69 -2.25
CA SER A 15 -14.20 -15.30 -2.46
C SER A 15 -14.04 -16.49 -1.52
N THR A 16 -13.89 -17.70 -2.08
CA THR A 16 -13.71 -18.94 -1.31
C THR A 16 -12.54 -18.83 -0.32
N ALA A 17 -11.44 -18.20 -0.74
CA ALA A 17 -10.27 -17.97 0.10
C ALA A 17 -10.60 -17.11 1.34
N LEU A 18 -11.47 -16.09 1.19
CA LEU A 18 -11.86 -15.24 2.32
C LEU A 18 -12.79 -15.97 3.29
N ILE A 19 -13.69 -16.82 2.80
CA ILE A 19 -14.54 -17.67 3.64
C ILE A 19 -13.69 -18.65 4.45
N GLU A 20 -12.72 -19.30 3.80
CA GLU A 20 -11.80 -20.23 4.45
C GLU A 20 -11.03 -19.54 5.58
N LEU A 21 -10.50 -18.34 5.31
CA LEU A 21 -9.79 -17.55 6.32
C LEU A 21 -10.72 -17.16 7.49
N ALA A 22 -11.92 -16.64 7.20
CA ALA A 22 -12.89 -16.30 8.22
C ALA A 22 -13.27 -17.51 9.10
N THR A 23 -13.40 -18.68 8.47
CA THR A 23 -13.68 -19.95 9.15
C THR A 23 -12.53 -20.36 10.07
N GLN A 24 -11.28 -20.19 9.64
CA GLN A 24 -10.10 -20.47 10.46
C GLN A 24 -10.04 -19.56 11.69
N ILE A 25 -10.26 -18.25 11.50
CA ILE A 25 -10.29 -17.27 12.60
C ILE A 25 -11.39 -17.65 13.60
N TRP A 26 -12.59 -17.95 13.12
CA TRP A 26 -13.72 -18.34 13.96
C TRP A 26 -13.44 -19.60 14.79
N LYS A 27 -12.88 -20.65 14.16
CA LYS A 27 -12.47 -21.87 14.85
C LYS A 27 -11.41 -21.59 15.92
N GLY A 28 -10.45 -20.71 15.62
CA GLY A 28 -9.46 -20.26 16.59
C GLY A 28 -10.11 -19.65 17.83
N CYS A 29 -11.04 -18.71 17.63
CA CYS A 29 -11.75 -18.05 18.72
C CYS A 29 -12.62 -19.01 19.55
N LEU A 30 -13.26 -19.99 18.91
CA LEU A 30 -14.01 -21.04 19.63
C LEU A 30 -13.08 -21.87 20.52
N ASN A 31 -11.92 -22.28 20.00
CA ASN A 31 -10.96 -23.11 20.72
C ASN A 31 -10.34 -22.39 21.92
N THR A 32 -10.16 -21.07 21.84
CA THR A 32 -9.59 -20.24 22.90
C THR A 32 -10.64 -19.55 23.77
N ASN A 33 -11.93 -19.80 23.53
CA ASN A 33 -13.06 -19.10 24.15
C ASN A 33 -12.94 -17.56 24.08
N THR A 34 -12.35 -17.05 22.98
CA THR A 34 -12.15 -15.62 22.75
C THR A 34 -13.41 -15.02 22.12
N LYS A 35 -13.92 -13.93 22.71
CA LYS A 35 -15.03 -13.16 22.15
C LYS A 35 -14.48 -12.03 21.28
N ILE A 36 -14.88 -11.98 20.02
CA ILE A 36 -14.53 -10.88 19.10
C ILE A 36 -15.58 -9.78 19.23
N GLN A 37 -15.12 -8.54 19.39
CA GLN A 37 -15.94 -7.34 19.22
C GLN A 37 -15.35 -6.54 18.05
N LEU A 38 -16.19 -6.26 17.05
CA LEU A 38 -15.82 -5.48 15.88
C LEU A 38 -16.48 -4.11 15.98
N MET A 39 -15.67 -3.06 15.98
CA MET A 39 -16.15 -1.69 15.86
C MET A 39 -15.35 -0.99 14.78
N TYR A 40 -16.04 -0.17 13.99
CA TYR A 40 -15.37 0.72 13.07
C TYR A 40 -14.66 1.82 13.87
N ILE A 41 -13.37 2.01 13.59
CA ILE A 41 -12.57 3.12 14.10
C ILE A 41 -12.14 3.93 12.89
N ALA A 42 -12.40 5.25 12.89
CA ALA A 42 -11.91 6.10 11.82
C ALA A 42 -10.37 6.07 11.80
N SER A 43 -9.77 6.05 10.60
CA SER A 43 -8.31 5.88 10.41
C SER A 43 -7.46 6.81 11.28
N GLN A 44 -7.87 8.07 11.45
CA GLN A 44 -7.18 9.04 12.32
C GLN A 44 -7.05 8.62 13.80
N PHE A 45 -7.85 7.66 14.24
CA PHE A 45 -7.85 7.11 15.60
C PHE A 45 -7.41 5.64 15.65
N ASN A 46 -6.99 5.04 14.53
CA ASN A 46 -6.52 3.66 14.52
C ASN A 46 -5.02 3.60 14.89
N PRO A 47 -4.64 3.19 16.11
CA PRO A 47 -3.24 3.13 16.53
C PRO A 47 -2.42 2.07 15.76
N ALA A 48 -3.08 1.19 15.01
CA ALA A 48 -2.42 0.20 14.15
C ALA A 48 -2.15 0.72 12.72
N ASP A 49 -2.63 1.91 12.35
CA ASP A 49 -2.32 2.52 11.05
C ASP A 49 -0.83 2.93 10.95
N PRO A 50 -0.21 3.60 11.94
CA PRO A 50 1.21 3.95 11.83
C PRO A 50 2.16 2.73 11.69
N PRO A 51 2.02 1.64 12.47
CA PRO A 51 2.86 0.44 12.31
C PRO A 51 2.63 -0.31 11.00
N SER A 52 1.39 -0.39 10.50
CA SER A 52 1.12 -0.99 9.19
C SER A 52 1.67 -0.15 8.05
N GLN A 53 1.66 1.18 8.19
CA GLN A 53 2.37 2.10 7.30
C GLN A 53 3.89 1.97 7.37
N GLN A 54 4.49 1.51 8.47
CA GLN A 54 5.94 1.26 8.51
C GLN A 54 6.35 0.05 7.67
N GLN A 55 5.46 -0.91 7.45
CA GLN A 55 5.68 -2.02 6.51
C GLN A 55 5.80 -1.54 5.04
N HIS A 56 5.45 -0.28 4.79
CA HIS A 56 5.71 0.42 3.54
C HIS A 56 7.18 0.78 3.29
N GLN A 57 8.15 0.37 4.13
CA GLN A 57 9.56 0.40 3.72
C GLN A 57 9.83 -0.46 2.46
N GLN A 58 8.89 -1.33 2.07
CA GLN A 58 8.88 -2.02 0.79
C GLN A 58 8.43 -1.15 -0.42
N LEU A 59 8.20 0.16 -0.24
CA LEU A 59 7.76 1.09 -1.30
C LEU A 59 8.88 1.53 -2.26
N GLU A 60 10.14 1.13 -2.07
CA GLU A 60 11.22 1.47 -3.00
C GLU A 60 11.24 0.57 -4.25
N TRP A 61 10.08 0.09 -4.71
CA TRP A 61 10.00 -0.61 -5.98
C TRP A 61 10.39 0.32 -7.12
N SER A 62 11.42 -0.09 -7.84
CA SER A 62 12.04 0.69 -8.89
C SER A 62 12.34 -0.24 -10.05
N ILE A 63 12.09 0.22 -11.28
CA ILE A 63 12.41 -0.54 -12.48
C ILE A 63 13.93 -0.74 -12.60
N SER A 64 14.37 -1.77 -13.34
CA SER A 64 15.80 -1.94 -13.58
C SER A 64 16.36 -0.76 -14.39
N GLN A 65 17.64 -0.42 -14.18
CA GLN A 65 18.30 0.63 -14.96
C GLN A 65 18.28 0.32 -16.46
N THR A 66 18.41 -0.96 -16.83
CA THR A 66 18.35 -1.40 -18.23
C THR A 66 16.99 -1.11 -18.87
N PHE A 67 15.90 -1.41 -18.16
CA PHE A 67 14.56 -1.10 -18.67
C PHE A 67 14.32 0.40 -18.73
N PHE A 68 14.74 1.16 -17.71
CA PHE A 68 14.70 2.62 -17.76
C PHE A 68 15.47 3.18 -18.97
N ASN A 69 16.68 2.69 -19.25
CA ASN A 69 17.46 3.14 -20.41
C ASN A 69 16.74 2.87 -21.73
N HIS A 70 16.03 1.74 -21.84
CA HIS A 70 15.19 1.44 -22.99
C HIS A 70 14.05 2.46 -23.13
N LEU A 71 13.33 2.75 -22.04
CA LEU A 71 12.28 3.78 -22.03
C LEU A 71 12.82 5.16 -22.40
N ASN A 72 13.98 5.53 -21.85
CA ASN A 72 14.64 6.79 -22.13
C ASN A 72 15.09 6.91 -23.60
N HIS A 73 15.42 5.80 -24.26
CA HIS A 73 15.70 5.80 -25.69
C HIS A 73 14.41 5.99 -26.51
N LEU A 74 13.28 5.46 -26.06
CA LEU A 74 12.01 5.56 -26.79
C LEU A 74 11.32 6.92 -26.61
N TRP A 75 11.33 7.47 -25.40
CA TRP A 75 10.53 8.65 -25.02
C TRP A 75 11.31 9.73 -24.28
N GLY A 76 12.63 9.55 -24.15
CA GLY A 76 13.50 10.53 -23.52
C GLY A 76 14.07 11.57 -24.50
N PRO A 77 15.10 12.33 -24.05
CA PRO A 77 15.75 12.21 -22.75
C PRO A 77 14.86 12.69 -21.59
N HIS A 78 14.76 11.89 -20.54
CA HIS A 78 14.15 12.27 -19.27
C HIS A 78 15.17 13.04 -18.42
N HIS A 79 14.70 14.14 -17.83
CA HIS A 79 15.54 15.04 -17.03
C HIS A 79 15.21 15.01 -15.55
N LEU A 80 14.08 14.39 -15.17
CA LEU A 80 13.62 14.32 -13.79
C LEU A 80 12.95 12.99 -13.46
N ASP A 81 13.33 12.40 -12.33
CA ASP A 81 12.70 11.21 -11.77
C ASP A 81 11.72 11.62 -10.66
N CYS A 82 10.43 11.63 -10.96
CA CYS A 82 9.40 12.22 -10.09
C CYS A 82 9.01 11.37 -8.88
N PHE A 83 9.41 10.10 -8.83
CA PHE A 83 8.96 9.15 -7.80
C PHE A 83 10.12 8.29 -7.33
N ALA A 84 11.16 8.92 -6.80
CA ALA A 84 12.38 8.24 -6.42
C ALA A 84 12.93 8.67 -5.05
N THR A 85 13.90 7.91 -4.57
CA THR A 85 14.73 8.22 -3.42
C THR A 85 16.18 8.32 -3.88
N HIS A 86 17.05 8.81 -3.00
CA HIS A 86 18.49 8.85 -3.25
C HIS A 86 19.13 7.48 -3.51
N LEU A 87 18.42 6.38 -3.21
CA LEU A 87 18.91 5.01 -3.41
C LEU A 87 18.46 4.41 -4.74
N ASN A 88 17.30 4.83 -5.27
CA ASN A 88 16.66 4.15 -6.40
C ASN A 88 16.43 5.04 -7.64
N ASN A 89 16.86 6.30 -7.59
CA ASN A 89 16.75 7.23 -8.71
C ASN A 89 17.47 6.73 -9.96
N LYS A 90 16.83 6.93 -11.12
CA LYS A 90 17.42 6.53 -12.42
C LYS A 90 18.30 7.59 -13.04
N ILE A 91 18.16 8.82 -12.56
CA ILE A 91 18.90 9.99 -12.99
C ILE A 91 19.18 10.93 -11.81
N PRO A 92 20.20 11.79 -11.89
CA PRO A 92 20.64 12.60 -10.74
C PRO A 92 19.59 13.57 -10.20
N GLN A 93 18.73 14.12 -11.06
CA GLN A 93 17.64 14.99 -10.64
C GLN A 93 16.40 14.14 -10.34
N PHE A 94 15.98 14.13 -9.08
CA PHE A 94 14.82 13.37 -8.64
C PHE A 94 14.02 14.07 -7.53
N MET A 95 12.73 13.77 -7.45
CA MET A 95 11.85 14.19 -6.37
C MET A 95 11.57 13.03 -5.42
N SER A 96 11.55 13.34 -4.12
CA SER A 96 11.26 12.37 -3.07
C SER A 96 9.90 12.60 -2.41
N TRP A 97 9.27 11.55 -1.91
CA TRP A 97 8.02 11.65 -1.17
C TRP A 97 8.15 12.49 0.11
N GLN A 98 9.25 12.29 0.84
CA GLN A 98 9.61 13.01 2.06
C GLN A 98 10.78 13.97 1.82
N PRO A 99 10.99 14.99 2.67
CA PRO A 99 12.15 15.87 2.57
C PRO A 99 13.47 15.08 2.54
N ASN A 100 14.23 15.25 1.45
CA ASN A 100 15.55 14.66 1.28
C ASN A 100 16.50 15.75 0.76
N PRO A 101 17.69 15.94 1.37
CA PRO A 101 18.61 17.01 0.98
C PRO A 101 19.20 16.83 -0.43
N GLN A 102 19.17 15.62 -0.99
CA GLN A 102 19.65 15.32 -2.35
C GLN A 102 18.52 15.40 -3.39
N ALA A 103 17.26 15.40 -2.96
CA ALA A 103 16.14 15.55 -3.86
C ALA A 103 15.95 17.02 -4.23
N VAL A 104 15.55 17.25 -5.47
CA VAL A 104 15.37 18.60 -6.00
C VAL A 104 14.02 19.22 -5.60
N ALA A 105 13.03 18.40 -5.23
CA ALA A 105 11.81 18.82 -4.54
C ALA A 105 11.17 17.64 -3.78
N THR A 106 10.19 17.96 -2.94
CA THR A 106 9.37 16.98 -2.20
C THR A 106 7.98 16.88 -2.80
N ASN A 107 7.48 15.65 -2.94
CA ASN A 107 6.15 15.32 -3.44
C ASN A 107 5.87 15.88 -4.85
N SER A 108 6.11 15.06 -5.87
CA SER A 108 5.86 15.41 -7.28
C SER A 108 4.41 15.76 -7.60
N LEU A 109 3.45 15.18 -6.88
CA LEU A 109 2.02 15.46 -7.08
C LEU A 109 1.57 16.82 -6.53
N GLN A 110 2.38 17.41 -5.64
CA GLN A 110 2.18 18.77 -5.15
C GLN A 110 2.92 19.81 -5.97
N GLN A 111 3.74 19.37 -6.92
CA GLN A 111 4.36 20.29 -7.86
C GLN A 111 3.32 20.73 -8.86
N THR A 112 3.33 22.01 -9.19
CA THR A 112 2.60 22.45 -10.37
C THR A 112 3.15 21.73 -11.59
N TRP A 113 4.48 21.67 -11.73
CA TRP A 113 5.22 20.87 -12.72
C TRP A 113 6.75 21.06 -12.64
N PHE A 114 7.27 21.52 -11.49
CA PHE A 114 8.69 21.46 -11.08
C PHE A 114 9.72 22.29 -11.88
N PRO A 115 10.57 23.07 -11.17
CA PRO A 115 10.39 24.52 -11.03
C PRO A 115 9.66 25.22 -12.18
#